data_AF-A0A0M0G9D7-F1
#
_entry.id   AF-A0A0M0G9D7-F1
#
_cell.length_a   1.000
_cell.length_b   1.000
_cell.length_c   1.000
_cell.angle_alpha   90.00
_cell.angle_beta   90.00
_cell.angle_gamma   90.00
#
_symmetry.space_group_name_H-M   'P 1'
#
loop_
_entity.id
_entity.type
_entity.pdbx_description
1 polymer ?
#
loop_
_entity_poly.entity_id
_entity_poly.type
_entity_poly.pdbx_seq_one_letter_code
_entity_poly.pdbx_strand_id
1 'polypeptide(L)'
;METRKVRIQKEKRKKIKARGMAAASTIFAAALAASGFNASSNEAHALTGTYKVKRGDTLYKISREHDMTVKELKAVNKLKANTIYPGQTLEVRTERHTEEPFNKDTAVYTVVPGDTLWGIAKRYRMSVNELKTLNKLKSDMVLINQKLVIKGDIAKIKATIIGAADNFTVEFKNGNDYFTLKVPYGTAQFYQKMSGKEVLVLYKDEVLINIQ
;
A
#
# COMPACT_ATOMS: atom_id res chain seq x y z
N MET A 1 -21.81 19.77 -24.37
CA MET A 1 -20.76 19.12 -23.57
C MET A 1 -21.07 19.37 -22.09
N GLU A 2 -21.26 18.33 -21.28
CA GLU A 2 -21.54 18.51 -19.84
C GLU A 2 -20.26 18.90 -19.09
N THR A 3 -20.39 19.79 -18.10
CA THR A 3 -19.24 20.23 -17.30
C THR A 3 -18.77 19.12 -16.35
N ARG A 4 -17.46 19.11 -16.04
CA ARG A 4 -16.83 18.14 -15.12
C ARG A 4 -17.60 17.99 -13.80
N LYS A 5 -18.14 19.09 -13.26
CA LYS A 5 -18.94 19.11 -12.01
C LYS A 5 -20.29 18.39 -12.14
N VAL A 6 -20.97 18.50 -13.29
CA VAL A 6 -22.28 17.88 -13.55
C VAL A 6 -22.14 16.35 -13.66
N ARG A 7 -21.07 15.88 -14.33
CA ARG A 7 -20.75 14.44 -14.41
C ARG A 7 -20.55 13.83 -13.02
N ILE A 8 -19.85 14.55 -12.14
CA ILE A 8 -19.55 14.13 -10.76
C ILE A 8 -20.83 14.04 -9.90
N GLN A 9 -21.76 15.00 -10.00
CA GLN A 9 -23.02 14.93 -9.23
C GLN A 9 -23.92 13.77 -9.70
N LYS A 10 -23.96 13.48 -11.00
CA LYS A 10 -24.72 12.35 -11.55
C LYS A 10 -24.14 11.01 -11.09
N GLU A 11 -22.82 10.85 -11.11
CA GLU A 11 -22.10 9.67 -10.60
C GLU A 11 -22.35 9.45 -9.10
N LYS A 12 -22.27 10.50 -8.27
CA LYS A 12 -22.57 10.41 -6.82
C LYS A 12 -24.00 9.94 -6.55
N ARG A 13 -24.98 10.43 -7.32
CA ARG A 13 -26.39 10.01 -7.22
C ARG A 13 -26.59 8.55 -7.66
N LYS A 14 -25.80 8.05 -8.61
CA LYS A 14 -25.87 6.66 -9.09
C LYS A 14 -25.25 5.67 -8.10
N LYS A 15 -24.11 6.02 -7.47
CA LYS A 15 -23.47 5.20 -6.43
C LYS A 15 -24.33 5.07 -5.15
N ILE A 16 -25.10 6.10 -4.77
CA ILE A 16 -26.02 6.01 -3.62
C ILE A 16 -27.14 4.98 -3.87
N LYS A 17 -27.62 4.84 -5.12
CA LYS A 17 -28.61 3.81 -5.48
C LYS A 17 -28.00 2.40 -5.62
N ALA A 18 -26.70 2.29 -5.90
CA ALA A 18 -26.00 1.01 -6.05
C ALA A 18 -25.54 0.37 -4.72
N ARG A 19 -25.54 1.11 -3.61
CA ARG A 19 -25.19 0.58 -2.27
C ARG A 19 -26.19 -0.46 -1.72
N GLY A 20 -27.25 -0.78 -2.46
CA GLY A 20 -28.24 -1.80 -2.10
C GLY A 20 -28.12 -3.15 -2.82
N MET A 21 -27.18 -3.35 -3.76
CA MET A 21 -27.12 -4.62 -4.52
C MET A 21 -25.68 -5.07 -4.80
N ALA A 22 -25.48 -6.38 -4.58
CA ALA A 22 -24.34 -7.23 -4.96
C ALA A 22 -23.16 -7.33 -3.96
N ALA A 23 -23.34 -8.19 -2.96
CA ALA A 23 -22.26 -9.02 -2.44
C ALA A 23 -22.52 -10.45 -2.92
N ALA A 24 -21.71 -10.93 -3.87
CA ALA A 24 -21.53 -12.34 -4.13
C ALA A 24 -20.26 -12.50 -4.97
N SER A 25 -19.22 -13.09 -4.37
CA SER A 25 -18.27 -13.94 -5.09
C SER A 25 -17.57 -14.82 -4.05
N THR A 26 -18.00 -16.06 -4.08
CA THR A 26 -17.49 -17.23 -3.39
C THR A 26 -16.01 -17.47 -3.66
N ILE A 27 -15.20 -17.69 -2.61
CA ILE A 27 -14.06 -18.60 -2.69
C ILE A 27 -14.06 -19.50 -1.45
N PHE A 28 -13.87 -20.78 -1.75
CA PHE A 28 -13.85 -21.96 -0.92
C PHE A 28 -12.84 -21.85 0.24
N ALA A 29 -13.22 -22.39 1.40
CA ALA A 29 -12.38 -22.48 2.58
C ALA A 29 -11.34 -23.61 2.46
N ALA A 30 -10.16 -23.38 3.03
CA ALA A 30 -9.47 -24.39 3.82
C ALA A 30 -8.71 -23.67 4.94
N ALA A 31 -9.34 -23.65 6.12
CA ALA A 31 -8.74 -23.23 7.37
C ALA A 31 -7.81 -24.34 7.88
N LEU A 32 -6.75 -23.97 8.59
CA LEU A 32 -6.34 -24.66 9.82
C LEU A 32 -5.60 -23.68 10.73
N ALA A 33 -5.99 -23.71 11.99
CA ALA A 33 -5.68 -22.77 13.03
C ALA A 33 -4.41 -23.16 13.83
N ALA A 34 -3.98 -22.19 14.62
CA ALA A 34 -3.33 -22.33 15.92
C ALA A 34 -1.81 -22.59 15.98
N SER A 35 -1.14 -21.58 16.53
CA SER A 35 -0.05 -21.65 17.51
C SER A 35 1.14 -22.56 17.23
N GLY A 36 2.29 -21.93 16.99
CA GLY A 36 3.60 -22.54 17.15
C GLY A 36 4.54 -22.12 16.03
N PHE A 37 5.59 -21.38 16.38
CA PHE A 37 6.75 -21.22 15.52
C PHE A 37 7.27 -22.61 15.12
N ASN A 38 7.14 -22.94 13.84
CA ASN A 38 7.96 -23.93 13.17
C ASN A 38 8.08 -23.46 11.73
N ALA A 39 9.27 -22.96 11.38
CA ALA A 39 9.68 -22.75 10.00
C ALA A 39 9.73 -24.13 9.34
N SER A 40 8.62 -24.54 8.75
CA SER A 40 8.52 -25.76 7.94
C SER A 40 8.69 -25.37 6.48
N SER A 41 9.72 -25.97 5.89
CA SER A 41 10.23 -25.81 4.55
C SER A 41 9.23 -26.23 3.47
N ASN A 42 8.27 -25.35 3.15
CA ASN A 42 7.51 -25.43 1.90
C ASN A 42 6.81 -24.10 1.59
N GLU A 43 7.57 -23.01 1.52
CA GLU A 43 7.15 -21.84 0.75
C GLU A 43 7.57 -22.06 -0.69
N ALA A 44 6.59 -22.45 -1.51
CA ALA A 44 6.74 -22.65 -2.93
C ALA A 44 7.39 -21.41 -3.57
N HIS A 45 8.63 -21.59 -4.00
CA HIS A 45 9.23 -21.03 -5.21
C HIS A 45 8.33 -20.06 -6.01
N ALA A 46 8.34 -18.77 -5.66
CA ALA A 46 7.96 -17.72 -6.60
C ALA A 46 9.13 -17.51 -7.59
N LEU A 47 9.24 -18.40 -8.57
CA LEU A 47 10.14 -18.30 -9.73
C LEU A 47 9.47 -17.38 -10.78
N THR A 48 10.13 -16.57 -11.60
CA THR A 48 11.54 -16.20 -11.83
C THR A 48 11.52 -15.12 -12.90
N GLY A 49 12.04 -13.93 -12.60
CA GLY A 49 12.52 -13.06 -13.66
C GLY A 49 13.94 -13.43 -14.03
N THR A 50 14.39 -12.91 -15.17
CA THR A 50 15.78 -13.04 -15.60
C THR A 50 16.47 -11.68 -15.58
N TYR A 51 17.68 -11.65 -15.03
CA TYR A 51 18.56 -10.48 -15.03
C TYR A 51 19.81 -10.79 -15.85
N LYS A 52 20.07 -9.97 -16.87
CA LYS A 52 21.31 -10.06 -17.64
C LYS A 52 22.38 -9.19 -16.98
N VAL A 53 23.40 -9.86 -16.42
CA VAL A 53 24.54 -9.23 -15.73
C VAL A 53 25.21 -8.21 -16.64
N LYS A 54 25.46 -7.01 -16.13
CA LYS A 54 26.13 -5.91 -16.83
C LYS A 54 27.56 -5.77 -16.31
N ARG A 55 28.40 -5.07 -17.07
CA ARG A 55 29.76 -4.74 -16.64
C ARG A 55 29.72 -3.93 -15.35
N GLY A 56 30.39 -4.43 -14.30
CA GLY A 56 30.45 -3.79 -12.99
C GLY A 56 29.39 -4.27 -11.99
N ASP A 57 28.55 -5.25 -12.33
CA ASP A 57 27.64 -5.83 -11.36
C ASP A 57 28.32 -6.83 -10.42
N THR A 58 27.74 -6.95 -9.23
CA THR A 58 28.12 -7.94 -8.22
C THR A 58 26.87 -8.69 -7.76
N LEU A 59 27.03 -9.92 -7.25
CA LEU A 59 25.89 -10.67 -6.69
C LEU A 59 25.19 -9.90 -5.56
N TYR A 60 25.94 -9.12 -4.77
CA TYR A 60 25.37 -8.29 -3.71
C TYR A 60 24.45 -7.21 -4.29
N LYS A 61 24.90 -6.48 -5.31
CA LYS A 61 24.10 -5.43 -5.94
C LYS A 61 22.83 -5.99 -6.55
N ILE A 62 22.95 -7.09 -7.31
CA ILE A 62 21.82 -7.75 -7.96
C ILE A 62 20.85 -8.31 -6.91
N SER A 63 21.34 -9.02 -5.89
CA SER A 63 20.46 -9.60 -4.88
C SER A 63 19.68 -8.51 -4.12
N ARG A 64 20.31 -7.36 -3.84
CA ARG A 64 19.64 -6.21 -3.20
C ARG A 64 18.58 -5.57 -4.09
N GLU A 65 18.85 -5.44 -5.38
CA GLU A 65 17.90 -4.89 -6.36
C GLU A 65 16.65 -5.78 -6.49
N HIS A 66 16.82 -7.09 -6.27
CA HIS A 66 15.79 -8.11 -6.41
C HIS A 66 15.27 -8.67 -5.08
N ASP A 67 15.59 -8.05 -3.95
CA ASP A 67 15.14 -8.48 -2.61
C ASP A 67 15.42 -9.96 -2.31
N MET A 68 16.62 -10.37 -2.66
CA MET A 68 17.19 -11.68 -2.36
C MET A 68 18.42 -11.50 -1.48
N THR A 69 18.68 -12.51 -0.66
CA THR A 69 20.04 -12.65 -0.10
C THR A 69 21.00 -13.16 -1.18
N VAL A 70 22.29 -12.86 -1.06
CA VAL A 70 23.31 -13.44 -1.95
C VAL A 70 23.25 -14.97 -1.90
N LYS A 71 22.96 -15.54 -0.73
CA LYS A 71 22.79 -16.99 -0.54
C LYS A 71 21.63 -17.53 -1.37
N GLU A 72 20.47 -16.88 -1.33
CA GLU A 72 19.31 -17.24 -2.15
C GLU A 72 19.61 -17.11 -3.64
N LEU A 73 20.18 -15.99 -4.06
CA LEU A 73 20.52 -15.75 -5.46
C LEU A 73 21.47 -16.82 -5.99
N LYS A 74 22.48 -17.21 -5.20
CA LYS A 74 23.40 -18.30 -5.54
C LYS A 74 22.70 -19.65 -5.57
N ALA A 75 21.81 -19.93 -4.62
CA ALA A 75 21.11 -21.21 -4.54
C ALA A 75 20.21 -21.42 -5.77
N VAL A 76 19.40 -20.42 -6.13
CA VAL A 76 18.52 -20.45 -7.30
C VAL A 76 19.32 -20.65 -8.59
N ASN A 77 20.44 -19.93 -8.73
CA ASN A 77 21.30 -19.99 -9.93
C ASN A 77 22.37 -21.08 -9.89
N LYS A 78 22.35 -21.95 -8.87
CA LYS A 78 23.35 -23.03 -8.67
C LYS A 78 24.81 -22.53 -8.71
N LEU A 79 25.05 -21.31 -8.24
CA LEU A 79 26.38 -20.68 -8.23
C LEU A 79 27.21 -21.14 -7.03
N LYS A 80 28.41 -21.65 -7.30
CA LYS A 80 29.36 -22.05 -6.26
C LYS A 80 30.18 -20.86 -5.73
N ALA A 81 30.61 -19.97 -6.63
CA ALA A 81 31.40 -18.79 -6.32
C ALA A 81 30.58 -17.50 -6.35
N ASN A 82 31.19 -16.38 -5.93
CA ASN A 82 30.57 -15.06 -6.02
C ASN A 82 30.83 -14.35 -7.37
N THR A 83 31.65 -14.97 -8.22
CA THR A 83 32.02 -14.47 -9.54
C THR A 83 30.87 -14.62 -10.52
N ILE A 84 30.55 -13.53 -11.22
CA ILE A 84 29.57 -13.46 -12.30
C ILE A 84 30.18 -12.71 -13.49
N TYR A 85 29.70 -12.99 -14.70
CA TYR A 85 30.25 -12.41 -15.92
C TYR A 85 29.24 -11.54 -16.65
N PRO A 86 29.65 -10.41 -17.24
CA PRO A 86 28.77 -9.62 -18.09
C PRO A 86 28.15 -10.47 -19.20
N GLY A 87 26.84 -10.33 -19.40
CA GLY A 87 26.06 -11.13 -20.33
C GLY A 87 25.47 -12.42 -19.74
N GLN A 88 25.94 -12.87 -18.57
CA GLN A 88 25.36 -13.99 -17.84
C GLN A 88 23.91 -13.68 -17.47
N THR A 89 23.02 -14.64 -17.65
CA THR A 89 21.61 -14.50 -17.22
C THR A 89 21.45 -15.18 -15.87
N LEU A 90 20.89 -14.44 -14.90
CA LEU A 90 20.57 -14.93 -13.57
C LEU A 90 19.06 -14.96 -13.37
N GLU A 91 18.56 -16.05 -12.82
CA GLU A 91 17.24 -16.14 -12.24
C GLU A 91 17.17 -15.28 -10.98
N VAL A 92 16.28 -14.30 -10.99
CA VAL A 92 16.10 -13.34 -9.91
C VAL A 92 14.63 -13.28 -9.53
N ARG A 93 14.37 -12.84 -8.30
CA ARG A 93 13.02 -12.50 -7.87
C ARG A 93 12.60 -11.20 -8.55
N THR A 94 11.53 -11.24 -9.35
CA THR A 94 10.93 -10.05 -9.96
C THR A 94 9.76 -9.51 -9.15
N GLU A 95 9.17 -10.33 -8.29
CA GLU A 95 8.09 -9.92 -7.42
C GLU A 95 8.51 -10.10 -5.97
N ARG A 96 8.63 -8.97 -5.27
CA ARG A 96 8.79 -8.93 -3.83
C ARG A 96 7.49 -9.44 -3.21
N HIS A 97 7.28 -10.75 -3.17
CA HIS A 97 6.32 -11.37 -2.27
C HIS A 97 6.89 -11.40 -0.85
N THR A 98 7.18 -10.21 -0.31
CA THR A 98 6.79 -9.93 1.07
C THR A 98 5.47 -9.18 0.98
N GLU A 99 4.47 -9.78 0.34
CA GLU A 99 3.09 -9.53 0.74
C GLU A 99 2.98 -10.17 2.13
N GLU A 100 3.57 -9.52 3.14
CA GLU A 100 3.10 -9.70 4.50
C GLU A 100 1.59 -9.60 4.41
N PRO A 101 0.84 -10.62 4.87
CA PRO A 101 -0.59 -10.70 4.66
C PRO A 101 -1.17 -9.34 5.04
N PHE A 102 -1.81 -8.70 4.06
CA PHE A 102 -2.32 -7.35 4.24
C PHE A 102 -3.21 -7.35 5.48
N ASN A 103 -2.73 -6.67 6.53
CA ASN A 103 -3.47 -6.58 7.76
C ASN A 103 -4.56 -5.53 7.55
N LYS A 104 -5.76 -6.01 7.24
CA LYS A 104 -6.93 -5.16 7.05
C LYS A 104 -7.39 -4.47 8.33
N ASP A 105 -6.84 -4.79 9.49
CA ASP A 105 -7.26 -4.23 10.77
C ASP A 105 -6.44 -2.99 11.17
N THR A 106 -5.25 -2.80 10.58
CA THR A 106 -4.37 -1.67 10.93
C THR A 106 -3.56 -1.13 9.75
N ALA A 107 -3.32 0.19 9.75
CA ALA A 107 -2.38 0.83 8.83
C ALA A 107 -1.66 2.00 9.51
N VAL A 108 -0.50 2.39 8.97
CA VAL A 108 0.31 3.47 9.51
C VAL A 108 0.01 4.78 8.81
N TYR A 109 -0.53 5.73 9.55
CA TYR A 109 -0.69 7.12 9.16
C TYR A 109 0.54 7.94 9.55
N THR A 110 0.99 8.85 8.69
CA THR A 110 2.05 9.80 9.00
C THR A 110 1.43 11.16 9.29
N VAL A 111 1.69 11.71 10.48
CA VAL A 111 1.19 13.02 10.90
C VAL A 111 1.76 14.11 9.98
N VAL A 112 0.87 14.97 9.48
CA VAL A 112 1.23 16.08 8.57
C VAL A 112 1.11 17.44 9.28
N PRO A 113 1.67 18.53 8.71
CA PRO A 113 1.49 19.86 9.28
C PRO A 113 0.01 20.22 9.46
N GLY A 114 -0.34 20.75 10.64
CA GLY A 114 -1.69 21.15 11.00
C GLY A 114 -2.57 20.03 11.58
N ASP A 115 -2.08 18.80 11.66
CA ASP A 115 -2.79 17.74 12.39
C ASP A 115 -2.79 17.99 13.90
N THR A 116 -3.89 17.58 14.53
CA THR A 116 -4.00 17.37 15.97
C THR A 116 -4.44 15.94 16.23
N LEU A 117 -4.14 15.40 17.41
CA LEU A 117 -4.56 14.04 17.73
C LEU A 117 -6.09 13.87 17.66
N TRP A 118 -6.84 14.88 18.11
CA TRP A 118 -8.30 14.93 17.97
C TRP A 118 -8.75 14.93 16.50
N GLY A 119 -8.10 15.75 15.65
CA GLY A 119 -8.41 15.82 14.23
C GLY A 119 -8.17 14.49 13.52
N ILE A 120 -7.05 13.81 13.83
CA ILE A 120 -6.72 12.49 13.28
C ILE A 120 -7.74 11.45 13.76
N ALA A 121 -8.02 11.38 15.07
CA ALA A 121 -8.96 10.44 15.64
C ALA A 121 -10.35 10.59 15.01
N LYS A 122 -10.86 11.83 14.94
CA LYS A 122 -12.14 12.15 14.28
C LYS A 122 -12.15 11.75 12.81
N ARG A 123 -11.07 12.04 12.07
CA ARG A 123 -10.93 11.73 10.65
C ARG A 123 -11.06 10.23 10.38
N TYR A 124 -10.46 9.40 11.23
CA TYR A 124 -10.52 7.94 11.12
C TYR A 124 -11.58 7.28 12.00
N ARG A 125 -12.55 8.05 12.52
CA ARG A 125 -13.64 7.55 13.37
C ARG A 125 -13.16 6.72 14.57
N MET A 126 -12.08 7.17 15.20
CA MET A 126 -11.54 6.63 16.44
C MET A 126 -11.79 7.64 17.57
N SER A 127 -11.84 7.16 18.81
CA SER A 127 -11.73 8.07 19.96
C SER A 127 -10.28 8.50 20.16
N VAL A 128 -10.06 9.67 20.77
CA VAL A 128 -8.71 10.12 21.14
C VAL A 128 -8.03 9.09 22.04
N ASN A 129 -8.75 8.59 23.05
CA ASN A 129 -8.24 7.59 23.98
C ASN A 129 -7.84 6.29 23.28
N GLU A 130 -8.66 5.80 22.35
CA GLU A 130 -8.33 4.60 21.55
C GLU A 130 -7.05 4.82 20.74
N LEU A 131 -6.93 5.95 20.05
CA LEU A 131 -5.75 6.27 19.25
C LEU A 131 -4.49 6.41 20.11
N LYS A 132 -4.59 7.00 21.31
CA LYS A 132 -3.48 7.10 22.27
C LYS A 132 -3.03 5.74 22.76
N THR A 133 -3.97 4.93 23.25
CA THR A 133 -3.66 3.61 23.81
C THR A 133 -3.02 2.71 22.76
N LEU A 134 -3.58 2.69 21.54
CA LEU A 134 -3.04 1.93 20.41
C LEU A 134 -1.58 2.33 20.09
N ASN A 135 -1.27 3.62 20.21
CA ASN A 135 0.05 4.18 19.87
C ASN A 135 0.94 4.45 21.08
N LYS A 136 0.56 3.98 22.27
CA LYS A 136 1.28 4.16 23.54
C LYS A 136 1.64 5.64 23.81
N LEU A 137 0.75 6.56 23.44
CA LEU A 137 0.94 8.00 23.62
C LEU A 137 0.61 8.42 25.06
N LYS A 138 1.50 9.20 25.67
CA LYS A 138 1.32 9.73 27.03
C LYS A 138 0.51 11.03 27.06
N SER A 139 0.50 11.78 25.97
CA SER A 139 -0.21 13.06 25.83
C SER A 139 -0.92 13.16 24.49
N ASP A 140 -1.63 14.27 24.27
CA ASP A 140 -2.35 14.54 23.03
C ASP A 140 -1.47 15.22 21.97
N MET A 141 -0.20 15.46 22.31
CA MET A 141 0.77 16.06 21.42
C MET A 141 1.22 15.04 20.36
N VAL A 142 1.16 15.45 19.10
CA VAL A 142 1.68 14.70 17.96
C VAL A 142 2.68 15.56 17.20
N LEU A 143 3.76 14.95 16.73
CA LEU A 143 4.80 15.63 15.97
C LEU A 143 4.62 15.37 14.48
N ILE A 144 4.98 16.36 13.66
CA ILE A 144 5.02 16.18 12.21
C ILE A 144 5.95 15.00 11.86
N ASN A 145 5.55 14.18 10.89
CA ASN A 145 6.20 12.93 10.49
C ASN A 145 6.14 11.79 11.52
N GLN A 146 5.49 11.99 12.67
CA GLN A 146 5.21 10.90 13.59
C GLN A 146 4.32 9.86 12.91
N LYS A 147 4.65 8.59 13.11
CA LYS A 147 3.86 7.46 12.61
C LYS A 147 2.87 7.02 13.67
N LEU A 148 1.59 6.96 13.29
CA LEU A 148 0.50 6.48 14.12
C LEU A 148 -0.17 5.29 13.45
N VAL A 149 -0.30 4.20 14.19
CA VAL A 149 -1.15 3.07 13.83
C VAL A 149 -2.60 3.51 13.94
N ILE A 150 -3.35 3.32 12.86
CA ILE A 150 -4.78 3.53 12.74
C ILE A 150 -5.43 2.15 12.69
N LYS A 151 -6.46 1.93 13.51
CA LYS A 151 -7.23 0.68 13.53
C LYS A 151 -8.54 0.84 12.74
N GLY A 152 -8.98 -0.24 12.10
CA GLY A 152 -10.29 -0.38 11.46
C GLY A 152 -10.19 -1.20 10.18
N ASP A 153 -11.29 -1.34 9.44
CA ASP A 153 -11.31 -2.00 8.13
C ASP A 153 -10.58 -1.16 7.08
N ILE A 154 -9.28 -1.43 6.94
CA ILE A 154 -8.41 -0.81 5.96
C ILE A 154 -8.61 -1.52 4.63
N ALA A 155 -8.77 -0.72 3.58
CA ALA A 155 -8.73 -1.17 2.19
C ALA A 155 -7.36 -0.86 1.58
N LYS A 156 -6.82 -1.82 0.82
CA LYS A 156 -5.61 -1.71 -0.01
C LYS A 156 -6.01 -1.83 -1.47
N ILE A 157 -5.66 -0.86 -2.30
CA ILE A 157 -5.99 -0.86 -3.73
C ILE A 157 -4.83 -0.29 -4.55
N LYS A 158 -4.52 -0.92 -5.69
CA LYS A 158 -3.60 -0.35 -6.66
C LYS A 158 -4.35 0.70 -7.50
N ALA A 159 -3.84 1.92 -7.58
CA ALA A 159 -4.50 2.99 -8.32
C ALA A 159 -3.51 4.03 -8.85
N THR A 160 -3.88 4.71 -9.93
CA THR A 160 -3.18 5.88 -10.45
C THR A 160 -3.68 7.15 -9.78
N ILE A 161 -2.78 7.99 -9.31
CA ILE A 161 -3.12 9.34 -8.80
C ILE A 161 -3.51 10.21 -10.00
N ILE A 162 -4.71 10.78 -9.98
CA ILE A 162 -5.18 11.73 -11.01
C ILE A 162 -4.85 13.17 -10.60
N GLY A 163 -4.90 13.46 -9.30
CA GLY A 163 -4.52 14.76 -8.76
C GLY A 163 -5.48 15.30 -7.71
N ALA A 164 -5.32 16.57 -7.36
CA ALA A 164 -6.17 17.24 -6.38
C ALA A 164 -7.52 17.62 -7.02
N ALA A 165 -8.61 17.20 -6.40
CA ALA A 165 -9.95 17.66 -6.78
C ALA A 165 -10.29 18.99 -6.09
N ASP A 166 -9.81 19.17 -4.86
CA ASP A 166 -9.88 20.39 -4.05
C ASP A 166 -8.78 20.36 -2.97
N ASN A 167 -8.84 21.25 -1.97
CA ASN A 167 -7.81 21.37 -0.93
C ASN A 167 -7.73 20.18 0.05
N PHE A 168 -8.72 19.29 0.04
CA PHE A 168 -8.83 18.17 0.97
C PHE A 168 -9.26 16.86 0.30
N THR A 169 -9.26 16.79 -1.03
CA THR A 169 -9.72 15.61 -1.79
C THR A 169 -8.76 15.30 -2.93
N VAL A 170 -8.39 14.03 -3.06
CA VAL A 170 -7.54 13.52 -4.13
C VAL A 170 -8.33 12.51 -4.97
N GLU A 171 -8.22 12.63 -6.29
CA GLU A 171 -8.83 11.74 -7.27
C GLU A 171 -7.84 10.63 -7.66
N PHE A 172 -8.35 9.39 -7.70
CA PHE A 172 -7.63 8.18 -8.07
C PHE A 172 -8.40 7.43 -9.15
N LYS A 173 -7.67 6.64 -9.94
CA LYS A 173 -8.21 5.76 -10.98
C LYS A 173 -7.71 4.34 -10.77
N ASN A 174 -8.63 3.37 -10.71
CA ASN A 174 -8.31 1.95 -10.78
C ASN A 174 -9.05 1.35 -11.98
N GLY A 175 -8.33 0.89 -13.00
CA GLY A 175 -8.94 0.45 -14.26
C GLY A 175 -9.74 1.58 -14.91
N ASN A 176 -11.04 1.38 -15.11
CA ASN A 176 -11.95 2.41 -15.63
C ASN A 176 -12.67 3.20 -14.53
N ASP A 177 -12.50 2.80 -13.27
CA ASP A 177 -13.22 3.38 -12.15
C ASP A 177 -12.44 4.55 -11.55
N TYR A 178 -13.17 5.64 -11.33
CA TYR A 178 -12.68 6.81 -10.62
C TYR A 178 -13.27 6.86 -9.21
N PHE A 179 -12.43 7.21 -8.26
CA PHE A 179 -12.83 7.42 -6.87
C PHE A 179 -12.04 8.55 -6.23
N THR A 180 -12.55 9.07 -5.12
CA THR A 180 -11.96 10.19 -4.41
C THR A 180 -11.74 9.82 -2.96
N LEU A 181 -10.60 10.21 -2.40
CA LEU A 181 -10.30 10.07 -0.99
C LEU A 181 -10.04 11.44 -0.37
N LYS A 182 -10.54 11.62 0.85
CA LYS A 182 -10.25 12.80 1.67
C LYS A 182 -8.85 12.69 2.23
N VAL A 183 -8.16 13.83 2.26
CA VAL A 183 -6.82 14.02 2.82
C VAL A 183 -6.84 15.17 3.83
N PRO A 184 -5.82 15.32 4.68
CA PRO A 184 -5.71 16.48 5.55
C PRO A 184 -5.73 17.80 4.76
N TYR A 185 -6.32 18.84 5.32
CA TYR A 185 -6.49 20.12 4.64
C TYR A 185 -5.15 20.69 4.18
N GLY A 186 -5.07 21.13 2.93
CA GLY A 186 -3.86 21.72 2.34
C GLY A 186 -2.86 20.69 1.80
N THR A 187 -3.07 19.38 2.03
CA THR A 187 -2.13 18.34 1.56
C THR A 187 -2.43 17.83 0.16
N ALA A 188 -3.62 18.07 -0.38
CA ALA A 188 -4.03 17.56 -1.70
C ALA A 188 -3.05 17.98 -2.82
N GLN A 189 -2.46 19.18 -2.71
CA GLN A 189 -1.49 19.69 -3.69
C GLN A 189 -0.18 18.88 -3.74
N PHE A 190 0.18 18.16 -2.67
CA PHE A 190 1.32 17.24 -2.73
C PHE A 190 1.05 16.08 -3.68
N TYR A 191 -0.18 15.58 -3.72
CA TYR A 191 -0.61 14.50 -4.61
C TYR A 191 -0.76 14.98 -6.07
N GLN A 192 -1.12 16.25 -6.29
CA GLN A 192 -1.14 16.83 -7.64
C GLN A 192 0.21 16.69 -8.35
N LYS A 193 1.32 16.87 -7.62
CA LYS A 193 2.68 16.72 -8.14
C LYS A 193 3.04 15.27 -8.49
N MET A 194 2.25 14.30 -8.04
CA MET A 194 2.40 12.87 -8.31
C MET A 194 1.36 12.34 -9.32
N SER A 195 0.62 13.23 -10.00
CA SER A 195 -0.34 12.86 -11.03
C SER A 195 0.28 11.94 -12.08
N GLY A 196 -0.44 10.88 -12.45
CA GLY A 196 -0.01 9.84 -13.38
C GLY A 196 0.80 8.71 -12.75
N LYS A 197 1.24 8.82 -11.48
CA LYS A 197 1.93 7.72 -10.79
C LYS A 197 0.94 6.66 -10.33
N GLU A 198 1.27 5.41 -10.58
CA GLU A 198 0.61 4.25 -10.00
C GLU A 198 1.19 3.97 -8.62
N VAL A 199 0.31 3.77 -7.63
CA VAL A 199 0.67 3.58 -6.22
C VAL A 199 -0.25 2.54 -5.58
N LEU A 200 0.20 1.95 -4.48
CA LEU A 200 -0.68 1.24 -3.57
C LEU A 200 -1.31 2.23 -2.60
N VAL A 201 -2.63 2.30 -2.57
CA VAL A 201 -3.42 3.22 -1.75
C VAL A 201 -3.98 2.46 -0.57
N LEU A 202 -3.66 2.93 0.65
CA LEU A 202 -4.26 2.45 1.88
C LEU A 202 -5.23 3.50 2.40
N TYR A 203 -6.48 3.10 2.64
CA TYR A 203 -7.52 4.01 3.07
C TYR A 203 -8.51 3.31 4.01
N LYS A 204 -9.19 4.12 4.83
CA LYS A 204 -10.30 3.67 5.67
C LYS A 204 -11.50 4.54 5.34
N ASP A 205 -12.64 3.90 5.06
CA ASP A 205 -13.85 4.56 4.55
C ASP A 205 -13.57 5.40 3.29
N GLU A 206 -13.68 6.73 3.37
CA GLU A 206 -13.41 7.66 2.27
C GLU A 206 -12.17 8.52 2.57
N VAL A 207 -11.29 8.08 3.48
CA VAL A 207 -10.12 8.85 3.93
C VAL A 207 -8.84 8.10 3.63
N LEU A 208 -7.92 8.77 2.92
CA LEU A 208 -6.59 8.28 2.64
C LEU A 208 -5.75 8.19 3.91
N ILE A 209 -5.11 7.04 4.14
CA ILE A 209 -4.16 6.83 5.24
C ILE A 209 -2.73 7.06 4.75
N ASN A 210 -2.33 6.34 3.70
CA ASN A 210 -1.03 6.53 3.07
C ASN A 210 -1.05 5.98 1.62
N ILE A 211 0.05 6.23 0.92
CA ILE A 211 0.37 5.61 -0.37
C ILE A 211 1.76 4.95 -0.27
N GLN A 212 1.98 3.87 -1.01
CA GLN A 212 3.24 3.14 -1.11
C GLN A 212 3.69 3.02 -2.57
#